data_AF-A8PYC4-F1
#
_entry.id   AF-A8PYC4-F1
#
_cell.length_a   1.000
_cell.length_b   1.000
_cell.length_c   1.000
_cell.angle_alpha   90.00
_cell.angle_beta   90.00
_cell.angle_gamma   90.00
#
_symmetry.space_group_name_H-M   'P 1'
#
loop_
_entity.id
_entity.type
_entity.pdbx_description
1 polymer ?
#
loop_
_entity_poly.entity_id
_entity_poly.type
_entity_poly.pdbx_seq_one_letter_code
_entity_poly.pdbx_strand_id
1 'polypeptide(L)'
;MSDYKSRNRSKSLGIQNYNYWNNLKLMMKTHEALKHFKEVITKQNGRYQVVWLWKDSTVNLNDNCGLCLGRLKALIRRFHVDK
;
A
#
# COMPACT_ATOMS: atom_id res chain seq x y z
N MET A 1 -24.44 -45.70 -1.17
CA MET A 1 -23.20 -45.01 -0.72
C MET A 1 -22.49 -44.23 -1.84
N SER A 2 -22.59 -44.65 -3.11
CA SER A 2 -21.98 -43.97 -4.29
C SER A 2 -22.47 -42.53 -4.48
N ASP A 3 -23.78 -42.31 -4.34
CA ASP A 3 -24.41 -41.02 -4.66
C ASP A 3 -23.97 -39.89 -3.73
N TYR A 4 -23.67 -40.21 -2.47
CA TYR A 4 -23.15 -39.25 -1.50
C TYR A 4 -21.75 -38.77 -1.88
N LYS A 5 -20.84 -39.68 -2.25
CA LYS A 5 -19.49 -39.33 -2.73
C LYS A 5 -19.56 -38.50 -4.01
N SER A 6 -20.45 -38.86 -4.94
CA SER A 6 -20.66 -38.11 -6.19
C SER A 6 -21.11 -36.67 -5.92
N ARG A 7 -22.17 -36.47 -5.11
CA ARG A 7 -22.65 -35.12 -4.75
C ARG A 7 -21.60 -34.26 -4.05
N ASN A 8 -20.84 -34.83 -3.11
CA ASN A 8 -19.77 -34.09 -2.44
C ASN A 8 -18.65 -33.71 -3.39
N ARG A 9 -18.32 -34.57 -4.36
CA ARG A 9 -17.34 -34.27 -5.41
C ARG A 9 -17.85 -33.15 -6.32
N SER A 10 -19.13 -33.16 -6.73
CA SER A 10 -19.74 -32.06 -7.50
C SER A 10 -19.76 -30.74 -6.72
N LYS A 11 -20.11 -30.75 -5.42
CA LYS A 11 -20.03 -29.56 -4.57
C LYS A 11 -18.61 -29.03 -4.44
N SER A 12 -17.63 -29.92 -4.21
CA SER A 12 -16.21 -29.57 -4.15
C SER A 12 -15.71 -28.97 -5.46
N LEU A 13 -16.09 -29.55 -6.60
CA LEU A 13 -15.74 -29.02 -7.93
C LEU A 13 -16.37 -27.64 -8.17
N GLY A 14 -17.62 -27.42 -7.75
CA GLY A 14 -18.27 -26.12 -7.80
C GLY A 14 -17.53 -25.06 -6.98
N ILE A 15 -17.13 -25.38 -5.75
CA ILE A 15 -16.35 -24.50 -4.87
C ILE A 15 -14.97 -24.22 -5.47
N GLN A 16 -14.28 -25.24 -5.99
CA GLN A 16 -12.97 -25.08 -6.65
C GLN A 16 -13.08 -24.15 -7.87
N ASN A 17 -14.11 -24.33 -8.70
CA ASN A 17 -14.34 -23.49 -9.87
C ASN A 17 -14.63 -22.03 -9.46
N TYR A 18 -15.46 -21.80 -8.44
CA TYR A 18 -15.73 -20.46 -7.89
C TYR A 18 -14.46 -19.77 -7.37
N ASN A 19 -13.64 -20.49 -6.59
CA ASN A 19 -12.38 -19.96 -6.06
C ASN A 19 -11.40 -19.60 -7.18
N TYR A 20 -11.34 -20.41 -8.23
CA TYR A 20 -10.51 -20.14 -9.39
C TYR A 20 -10.88 -18.80 -10.06
N TRP A 21 -12.16 -18.58 -10.37
CA TRP A 21 -12.61 -17.33 -11.00
C TRP A 21 -12.39 -16.11 -10.11
N ASN A 22 -12.59 -16.22 -8.80
CA ASN A 22 -12.31 -15.11 -7.89
C ASN A 22 -10.83 -14.77 -7.82
N ASN A 23 -9.96 -15.78 -7.75
CA ASN A 23 -8.52 -15.57 -7.77
C ASN A 23 -8.07 -14.94 -9.09
N LEU A 24 -8.61 -15.39 -10.22
CA LEU A 24 -8.33 -14.80 -11.53
C LEU A 24 -8.77 -13.33 -11.58
N LYS A 25 -9.98 -13.03 -11.11
CA LYS A 25 -10.51 -11.65 -11.04
C LYS A 25 -9.67 -10.76 -10.14
N LEU A 26 -9.20 -11.28 -9.00
CA LEU A 26 -8.32 -10.56 -8.08
C LEU A 26 -6.95 -10.30 -8.73
N MET A 27 -6.37 -11.31 -9.40
CA MET A 27 -5.10 -11.18 -10.09
C MET A 27 -5.15 -10.13 -11.21
N MET A 28 -6.23 -10.12 -12.00
CA MET A 28 -6.43 -9.09 -13.03
C MET A 28 -6.52 -7.69 -12.43
N LYS A 29 -7.29 -7.50 -11.35
CA LYS A 29 -7.37 -6.20 -10.66
C LYS A 29 -6.03 -5.74 -10.10
N THR A 30 -5.26 -6.64 -9.51
CA THR A 30 -3.93 -6.35 -8.98
C THR A 30 -2.96 -6.00 -10.11
N HIS A 31 -3.04 -6.69 -11.24
CA HIS A 31 -2.22 -6.39 -12.40
C HIS A 31 -2.47 -4.97 -12.93
N GLU A 32 -3.74 -4.58 -13.10
CA GLU A 32 -4.08 -3.23 -13.54
C GLU A 32 -3.69 -2.16 -12.50
N ALA A 33 -3.88 -2.44 -11.21
CA ALA A 33 -3.44 -1.54 -10.15
C ALA A 33 -1.92 -1.32 -10.16
N LEU A 34 -1.13 -2.39 -10.39
CA LEU A 34 0.32 -2.30 -10.50
C LEU A 34 0.77 -1.57 -11.76
N LYS A 35 0.07 -1.76 -12.88
CA LYS A 35 0.33 -1.03 -14.11
C LYS A 35 0.16 0.48 -13.91
N HIS A 36 -0.98 0.89 -13.35
CA HIS A 36 -1.22 2.30 -13.02
C HIS A 36 -0.24 2.85 -12.00
N PHE A 37 0.11 2.07 -10.97
CA PHE A 37 1.13 2.49 -10.01
C PHE A 37 2.47 2.80 -10.68
N LYS A 38 2.91 1.96 -11.62
CA LYS A 38 4.15 2.18 -12.39
C LYS A 38 4.07 3.39 -13.32
N GLU A 39 2.90 3.67 -13.88
CA GLU A 39 2.69 4.85 -14.74
C GLU A 39 2.71 6.16 -13.94
N VAL A 40 2.24 6.13 -12.69
CA VAL A 40 2.01 7.36 -11.91
C VAL A 40 3.11 7.64 -10.88
N ILE A 41 3.98 6.66 -10.58
CA ILE A 41 5.14 6.90 -9.72
C ILE A 41 6.15 7.83 -10.42
N THR A 42 6.41 8.97 -9.80
CA THR A 42 7.40 9.95 -10.25
C THR A 42 8.50 10.11 -9.21
N LYS A 43 9.72 10.49 -9.62
CA LYS A 43 10.85 10.73 -8.72
C LYS A 43 11.28 12.19 -8.84
N GLN A 44 11.11 12.95 -7.76
CA GLN A 44 11.51 14.36 -7.70
C GLN A 44 12.39 14.59 -6.46
N ASN A 45 13.50 15.31 -6.61
CA ASN A 45 14.44 15.63 -5.52
C ASN A 45 14.89 14.39 -4.70
N GLY A 46 15.11 13.27 -5.38
CA GLY A 46 15.51 12.00 -4.74
C GLY A 46 14.38 11.27 -4.00
N ARG A 47 13.16 11.81 -3.97
CA ARG A 47 11.99 11.21 -3.31
C ARG A 47 11.02 10.66 -4.35
N TYR A 48 10.41 9.51 -4.03
CA TYR A 48 9.30 8.98 -4.82
C TYR A 48 8.00 9.69 -4.44
N GLN A 49 7.23 10.08 -5.45
CA GLN A 49 5.90 10.62 -5.32
C GLN A 49 4.95 9.74 -6.13
N VAL A 50 3.88 9.28 -5.50
CA VAL A 50 2.82 8.53 -6.16
C VAL A 50 1.60 9.43 -6.11
N VAL A 51 1.20 9.92 -7.28
CA VAL A 51 -0.06 10.68 -7.40
C VAL A 51 -1.19 9.66 -7.42
N TRP A 52 -2.05 9.66 -6.39
CA TRP A 52 -3.28 8.90 -6.49
C TRP A 52 -4.29 9.76 -7.24
N LEU A 53 -4.89 9.27 -8.33
CA LEU A 53 -5.84 10.05 -9.13
C LEU A 53 -7.04 10.59 -8.33
N TRP A 54 -7.39 9.95 -7.22
CA TRP A 54 -8.48 10.37 -6.33
C TRP A 54 -8.01 11.21 -5.13
N LYS A 55 -6.74 11.57 -5.03
CA LYS A 55 -6.19 12.34 -3.92
C LYS A 55 -5.35 13.49 -4.43
N ASP A 56 -5.75 14.71 -4.11
CA ASP A 56 -4.99 15.91 -4.47
C ASP A 56 -3.54 15.77 -3.97
N SER A 57 -2.60 15.75 -4.91
CA SER A 57 -1.17 15.59 -4.64
C SER A 57 -0.53 16.81 -3.99
N THR A 58 -1.31 17.87 -3.74
CA THR A 58 -0.87 19.15 -3.15
C THR A 58 -0.60 19.07 -1.65
N VAL A 59 -0.59 17.88 -1.04
CA VAL A 59 -0.11 17.74 0.34
C VAL A 59 1.39 17.98 0.36
N ASN A 60 1.76 19.23 0.62
CA ASN A 60 3.12 19.66 0.89
C ASN A 60 3.60 18.86 2.11
N LEU A 61 4.35 17.78 1.87
CA LEU A 61 4.89 16.94 2.93
C LEU A 61 5.71 17.84 3.84
N ASN A 62 5.28 17.98 5.10
CA ASN A 62 6.00 18.78 6.07
C ASN A 62 7.46 18.32 6.10
N ASP A 63 8.39 19.23 5.87
CA ASP A 63 9.81 18.93 5.76
C ASP A 63 10.44 18.52 7.11
N ASN A 64 9.64 18.50 8.20
CA ASN A 64 10.04 18.23 9.58
C ASN A 64 11.19 19.13 10.06
N CYS A 65 11.57 20.16 9.29
CA CYS A 65 12.69 21.03 9.60
C CYS A 65 12.46 21.73 10.95
N GLY A 66 11.22 22.19 11.21
CA GLY A 66 10.83 22.80 12.48
C GLY A 66 11.00 21.87 13.68
N LEU A 67 10.64 20.58 13.54
CA LEU A 67 10.79 19.58 14.61
C LEU A 67 12.27 19.27 14.89
N CYS A 68 13.07 19.12 13.83
CA CYS A 68 14.51 18.90 13.95
C CYS A 68 15.21 20.10 14.61
N LEU A 69 14.84 21.32 14.21
CA LEU A 69 15.37 22.55 14.80
C LEU A 69 14.96 22.69 16.28
N GLY A 70 13.72 22.36 16.62
CA GLY A 70 13.24 22.36 18.01
C GLY A 70 14.04 21.40 18.90
N ARG A 71 14.30 20.18 18.41
CA ARG A 71 15.13 19.19 19.11
C ARG A 71 16.57 19.68 19.29
N LEU A 72 17.16 20.28 18.25
CA LEU A 72 18.50 20.86 18.33
C LEU A 72 18.58 21.99 19.37
N LYS A 73 17.61 22.91 19.37
CA LYS A 73 17.54 23.99 20.37
C LYS A 73 17.40 23.47 21.79
N ALA A 74 16.56 22.45 22.00
CA ALA A 74 16.40 21.81 23.31
C ALA A 74 17.69 21.14 23.78
N LEU A 75 18.40 20.47 22.87
CA LEU A 75 19.70 19.86 23.14
C LEU A 75 20.74 20.91 23.57
N ILE A 76 20.87 22.00 22.79
CA ILE A 76 21.80 23.10 23.08
C ILE A 76 21.51 23.73 24.45
N ARG A 77 20.23 23.91 24.81
CA ARG A 77 19.84 24.45 26.12
C ARG A 77 20.30 23.57 27.27
N ARG A 78 20.19 22.24 27.15
CA ARG A 78 20.67 21.30 28.18
C ARG A 78 22.17 21.47 28.41
N PHE A 79 22.96 21.53 27.34
CA PHE A 79 24.41 21.74 27.44
C PHE A 79 24.83 23.11 27.99
N HIS A 80 23.97 24.13 27.95
CA HIS A 80 24.25 25.44 28.55
C HIS A 80 23.81 25.57 30.00
N VAL A 81 22.83 24.78 30.44
CA VAL A 81 22.41 24.75 31.86
C VAL A 81 23.40 23.95 32.70
N ASP A 82 24.11 23.00 32.11
CA ASP A 82 25.16 22.22 32.78
C ASP A 82 26.53 22.95 32.86
N LYS A 83 26.60 24.25 32.50
CA LYS A 83 27.77 25.12 32.68
C LYS A 83 27.51 26.18 33.74
#